data_AF-A0A0V1JK77-F1
#
_entry.id   AF-A0A0V1JK77-F1
#
_cell.length_a   1.000
_cell.length_b   1.000
_cell.length_c   1.000
_cell.angle_alpha   90.00
_cell.angle_beta   90.00
_cell.angle_gamma   90.00
#
_symmetry.space_group_name_H-M   'P 1'
#
loop_
_entity.id
_entity.type
_entity.pdbx_description
1 polymer ?
#
loop_
_entity_poly.entity_id
_entity_poly.type
_entity_poly.pdbx_seq_one_letter_code
_entity_poly.pdbx_strand_id
1 'polypeptide(L)'
;MHLSENWACEDVAPIQQLKQRSLLNATYCAFAVFNRENILYIYFDSQMDTEVVYEFINEKCPWSKLPKYILGNSAKEYEKLILEYSVMNQLRYKTNLVREVRNNEEQYYELMLGYSRDHLMLFPYHLSDVIIKGLRITPFQYYSDMMLDLMVQEKSYDTLPNFTAADCLRLLGIGRNRYINLMNDSRSLKKQNRQKAVRSLLPQVPIKVDIQPWWIVQNGSVLVNDVRDLPKEEKMVIDYVIDSGPTEVANFDMDVIQNLYKRGLIYFDVPVSKKDRIYQLWTIL
;
A
#
# COMPACT_ATOMS: atom_id res chain seq x y z
N MET A 1 15.82 -12.94 -59.84
CA MET A 1 14.99 -13.87 -59.06
C MET A 1 14.95 -13.30 -57.64
N HIS A 2 14.02 -12.41 -57.30
CA HIS A 2 12.60 -12.68 -56.95
C HIS A 2 12.50 -13.75 -55.84
N LEU A 3 11.82 -13.58 -54.69
CA LEU A 3 10.80 -12.66 -54.15
C LEU A 3 10.74 -12.93 -52.61
N SER A 4 10.66 -11.92 -51.73
CA SER A 4 9.49 -11.47 -50.90
C SER A 4 8.91 -12.56 -49.96
N GLU A 5 8.46 -12.31 -48.72
CA GLU A 5 7.63 -11.22 -48.14
C GLU A 5 7.99 -11.07 -46.63
N ASN A 6 8.29 -9.92 -46.04
CA ASN A 6 7.49 -8.70 -45.76
C ASN A 6 6.17 -8.90 -45.02
N TRP A 7 6.17 -8.61 -43.71
CA TRP A 7 5.21 -7.71 -43.01
C TRP A 7 6.04 -7.01 -41.90
N ALA A 8 6.68 -5.85 -42.15
CA ALA A 8 6.16 -4.49 -41.98
C ALA A 8 5.51 -4.28 -40.58
N CYS A 9 6.21 -3.59 -39.67
CA CYS A 9 6.04 -2.14 -39.36
C CYS A 9 4.89 -1.97 -38.32
N GLU A 10 5.00 -1.28 -37.21
CA GLU A 10 5.45 0.11 -37.00
C GLU A 10 5.70 0.36 -35.50
N ASP A 11 6.52 1.37 -35.25
CA ASP A 11 6.78 2.01 -33.97
C ASP A 11 5.54 2.34 -33.14
N VAL A 12 5.57 2.01 -31.84
CA VAL A 12 4.76 2.72 -30.83
C VAL A 12 5.65 3.16 -29.68
N ALA A 13 6.07 4.42 -29.83
CA ALA A 13 6.51 5.45 -28.91
C ALA A 13 6.77 5.17 -27.40
N PRO A 14 7.68 5.96 -26.78
CA PRO A 14 8.32 5.71 -25.48
C PRO A 14 7.47 6.07 -24.24
N ILE A 15 6.14 5.95 -24.32
CA ILE A 15 5.19 6.40 -23.28
C ILE A 15 4.77 5.23 -22.36
N GLN A 16 5.12 3.99 -22.69
CA GLN A 16 4.70 2.79 -21.96
C GLN A 16 5.55 2.45 -20.72
N GLN A 17 6.68 3.11 -20.49
CA GLN A 17 7.65 2.70 -19.45
C GLN A 17 7.40 3.24 -18.05
N LEU A 18 6.39 4.10 -17.87
CA LEU A 18 6.43 5.06 -16.77
C LEU A 18 5.28 4.88 -15.78
N LYS A 19 4.56 3.77 -15.91
CA LYS A 19 3.31 3.56 -15.19
C LYS A 19 3.23 2.34 -14.30
N GLN A 20 4.39 1.83 -13.94
CA GLN A 20 4.59 0.41 -13.68
C GLN A 20 4.73 0.05 -12.20
N ARG A 21 4.22 0.89 -11.28
CA ARG A 21 4.94 1.01 -10.02
C ARG A 21 4.10 0.98 -8.74
N SER A 22 2.81 0.71 -8.75
CA SER A 22 2.03 0.49 -7.52
C SER A 22 1.12 -0.73 -7.65
N LEU A 23 1.08 -1.56 -6.61
CA LEU A 23 0.18 -2.69 -6.37
C LEU A 23 0.66 -4.05 -6.85
N LEU A 24 1.32 -4.76 -5.94
CA LEU A 24 1.28 -6.21 -5.90
C LEU A 24 1.22 -6.65 -4.43
N ASN A 25 0.09 -7.27 -4.07
CA ASN A 25 -0.05 -8.21 -2.97
C ASN A 25 -1.39 -8.92 -3.18
N ALA A 26 -1.38 -9.96 -4.02
CA ALA A 26 -2.43 -10.99 -4.06
C ALA A 26 -2.02 -12.11 -5.03
N THR A 27 -1.03 -12.91 -4.64
CA THR A 27 -0.79 -14.19 -5.34
C THR A 27 -0.29 -15.22 -4.34
N TYR A 28 -1.22 -15.70 -3.51
CA TYR A 28 -1.27 -17.08 -3.01
C TYR A 28 -2.68 -17.28 -2.48
N CYS A 29 -3.59 -17.78 -3.33
CA CYS A 29 -4.81 -18.51 -2.95
C CYS A 29 -5.66 -18.76 -4.22
N ALA A 30 -5.35 -19.82 -4.95
CA ALA A 30 -6.31 -20.48 -5.85
C ALA A 30 -5.74 -21.82 -6.33
N PHE A 31 -5.94 -22.87 -5.53
CA PHE A 31 -6.13 -24.22 -6.06
C PHE A 31 -7.39 -24.78 -5.41
N ALA A 32 -8.48 -24.78 -6.18
CA ALA A 32 -9.68 -25.58 -6.00
C ALA A 32 -9.91 -26.22 -7.38
N VAL A 33 -10.29 -27.48 -7.58
CA VAL A 33 -11.32 -28.33 -6.97
C VAL A 33 -11.03 -29.78 -7.40
N PHE A 34 -11.35 -30.79 -6.55
CA PHE A 34 -12.08 -32.04 -6.87
C PHE A 34 -11.86 -33.09 -5.77
N ASN A 35 -12.89 -33.47 -4.99
CA ASN A 35 -13.62 -34.72 -5.21
C ASN A 35 -14.81 -34.91 -4.24
N ARG A 36 -15.79 -35.70 -4.69
CA ARG A 36 -17.06 -36.04 -4.02
C ARG A 36 -16.91 -37.06 -2.89
N GLU A 37 -17.87 -37.00 -1.97
CA GLU A 37 -18.39 -38.07 -1.10
C GLU A 37 -17.41 -38.75 -0.12
N ASN A 38 -17.57 -38.45 1.18
CA ASN A 38 -17.81 -39.43 2.24
C ASN A 38 -17.95 -38.75 3.61
N ILE A 39 -18.96 -39.19 4.38
CA ILE A 39 -19.17 -38.82 5.78
C ILE A 39 -18.04 -39.43 6.62
N LEU A 40 -17.42 -38.65 7.51
CA LEU A 40 -16.68 -39.20 8.65
C LEU A 40 -16.87 -38.32 9.88
N TYR A 41 -17.43 -38.90 10.95
CA TYR A 41 -17.39 -38.34 12.29
C TYR A 41 -15.93 -38.29 12.75
N ILE A 42 -15.43 -37.10 13.12
CA ILE A 42 -14.10 -36.95 13.68
C ILE A 42 -14.15 -35.98 14.87
N TYR A 43 -13.91 -36.56 16.04
CA TYR A 43 -13.44 -36.01 17.31
C TYR A 43 -13.36 -34.48 17.46
N PHE A 44 -14.17 -33.95 18.39
CA PHE A 44 -13.88 -32.71 19.11
C PHE A 44 -12.61 -32.92 19.92
N ASP A 45 -11.47 -32.48 19.38
CA ASP A 45 -10.29 -32.19 20.18
C ASP A 45 -9.96 -30.69 20.08
N SER A 46 -9.49 -30.19 21.21
CA SER A 46 -9.47 -28.81 21.67
C SER A 46 -8.36 -27.95 21.05
N GLN A 47 -8.37 -27.82 19.72
CA GLN A 47 -7.70 -26.71 19.04
C GLN A 47 -8.74 -25.92 18.25
N MET A 48 -9.01 -24.70 18.75
CA MET A 48 -9.89 -23.73 18.09
C MET A 48 -9.33 -23.45 16.70
N ASP A 49 -10.11 -23.78 15.67
CA ASP A 49 -9.74 -23.45 14.31
C ASP A 49 -10.12 -21.98 14.04
N THR A 50 -9.16 -21.10 14.29
CA THR A 50 -9.30 -19.66 14.06
C THR A 50 -9.70 -19.36 12.61
N GLU A 51 -9.39 -20.24 11.65
CA GLU A 51 -9.76 -20.10 10.24
C GLU A 51 -11.29 -20.11 10.07
N VAL A 52 -12.00 -21.00 10.77
CA VAL A 52 -13.48 -21.06 10.73
C VAL A 52 -14.10 -19.76 11.23
N VAL A 53 -13.53 -19.14 12.26
CA VAL A 53 -14.03 -17.87 12.80
C VAL A 53 -13.78 -16.72 11.81
N TYR A 54 -12.66 -16.76 11.08
CA TYR A 54 -12.32 -15.79 10.06
C TYR A 54 -13.26 -15.82 8.85
N GLU A 55 -13.78 -16.99 8.48
CA GLU A 55 -14.85 -17.09 7.46
C GLU A 55 -16.10 -16.30 7.88
N PHE A 56 -16.57 -16.47 9.12
CA PHE A 56 -17.71 -15.71 9.63
C PHE A 56 -17.45 -14.20 9.69
N ILE A 57 -16.22 -13.78 10.02
CA ILE A 57 -15.84 -12.36 10.03
C ILE A 57 -15.84 -11.80 8.61
N ASN A 58 -15.30 -12.55 7.64
CA ASN A 58 -15.30 -12.17 6.22
C ASN A 58 -16.74 -12.03 5.66
N GLU A 59 -17.65 -12.90 6.09
CA GLU A 59 -19.08 -12.82 5.77
C GLU A 59 -19.83 -11.73 6.55
N LYS A 60 -19.14 -10.99 7.44
CA LYS A 60 -19.70 -9.92 8.28
C LYS A 60 -20.82 -10.42 9.20
N CYS A 61 -20.66 -11.63 9.72
CA CYS A 61 -21.61 -12.23 10.66
C CYS A 61 -21.55 -11.51 12.02
N PRO A 62 -22.67 -10.95 12.54
CA PRO A 62 -22.69 -10.34 13.86
C PRO A 62 -22.66 -11.40 14.97
N TRP A 63 -22.17 -11.04 16.16
CA TRP A 63 -22.12 -11.93 17.33
C TRP A 63 -23.44 -12.66 17.64
N SER A 64 -24.57 -12.01 17.40
CA SER A 64 -25.90 -12.57 17.64
C SER A 64 -26.23 -13.80 16.77
N LYS A 65 -25.59 -13.91 15.61
CA LYS A 65 -25.79 -14.99 14.62
C LYS A 65 -24.65 -16.00 14.61
N LEU A 66 -23.56 -15.73 15.32
CA LEU A 66 -22.42 -16.63 15.40
C LEU A 66 -22.76 -17.88 16.23
N PRO A 67 -22.37 -19.09 15.80
CA PRO A 67 -22.46 -20.27 16.64
C PRO A 67 -21.53 -20.14 17.86
N LYS A 68 -22.09 -19.68 18.98
CA LYS A 68 -21.32 -19.20 20.16
C LYS A 68 -20.45 -20.27 20.83
N TYR A 69 -20.75 -21.54 20.61
CA TYR A 69 -19.93 -22.65 21.11
C TYR A 69 -18.50 -22.62 20.54
N ILE A 70 -18.30 -22.02 19.37
CA ILE A 70 -17.00 -21.90 18.70
C ILE A 70 -16.02 -21.03 19.51
N LEU A 71 -16.53 -20.05 20.27
CA LEU A 71 -15.72 -19.09 21.04
C LEU A 71 -15.96 -19.17 22.55
N GLY A 72 -16.43 -20.32 23.04
CA GLY A 72 -16.72 -20.50 24.47
C GLY A 72 -17.71 -19.46 25.04
N ASN A 73 -18.66 -18.99 24.22
CA ASN A 73 -19.58 -17.89 24.53
C ASN A 73 -18.94 -16.53 24.88
N SER A 74 -17.66 -16.30 24.53
CA SER A 74 -16.98 -15.03 24.79
C SER A 74 -17.15 -14.04 23.65
N ALA A 75 -18.06 -13.06 23.83
CA ALA A 75 -18.21 -11.95 22.90
C ALA A 75 -16.90 -11.13 22.76
N LYS A 76 -16.16 -10.99 23.86
CA LYS A 76 -14.87 -10.29 23.89
C LYS A 76 -13.80 -10.96 23.05
N GLU A 77 -13.78 -12.29 23.01
CA GLU A 77 -12.82 -13.01 22.15
C GLU A 77 -13.18 -12.81 20.68
N TYR A 78 -14.48 -12.77 20.35
CA TYR A 78 -14.90 -12.47 18.98
C TYR A 78 -14.52 -11.05 18.56
N GLU A 79 -14.72 -10.06 19.43
CA GLU A 79 -14.29 -8.67 19.20
C GLU A 79 -12.78 -8.58 18.93
N LYS A 80 -11.97 -9.31 19.71
CA LYS A 80 -10.52 -9.39 19.51
C LYS A 80 -10.16 -10.01 18.16
N LEU A 81 -10.79 -11.12 17.78
CA LEU A 81 -10.56 -11.78 16.49
C LEU A 81 -11.03 -10.93 15.31
N ILE A 82 -12.14 -10.19 15.43
CA ILE A 82 -12.59 -9.22 14.42
C ILE A 82 -11.49 -8.18 14.19
N LEU A 83 -10.92 -7.63 15.27
CA LEU A 83 -9.87 -6.62 15.15
C LEU A 83 -8.61 -7.19 14.51
N GLU A 84 -8.14 -8.34 14.98
CA GLU A 84 -6.96 -9.04 14.47
C GLU A 84 -7.10 -9.34 12.97
N TYR A 85 -8.21 -9.99 12.58
CA TYR A 85 -8.51 -10.30 11.19
C TYR A 85 -8.59 -9.03 10.32
N SER A 86 -9.24 -7.98 10.83
CA SER A 86 -9.42 -6.74 10.07
C SER A 86 -8.08 -6.02 9.84
N VAL A 87 -7.21 -6.00 10.84
CA VAL A 87 -5.86 -5.42 10.75
C VAL A 87 -4.98 -6.23 9.79
N MET A 88 -4.92 -7.55 9.96
CA MET A 88 -4.11 -8.45 9.12
C MET A 88 -4.49 -8.37 7.63
N ASN A 89 -5.78 -8.27 7.35
CA ASN A 89 -6.31 -8.22 5.98
C ASN A 89 -6.55 -6.79 5.47
N GLN A 90 -6.10 -5.76 6.21
CA GLN A 90 -6.22 -4.35 5.83
C GLN A 90 -7.64 -3.95 5.40
N LEU A 91 -8.64 -4.36 6.20
CA LEU A 91 -10.05 -4.16 5.88
C LEU A 91 -10.46 -2.70 6.08
N ARG A 92 -11.34 -2.20 5.20
CA ARG A 92 -11.93 -0.86 5.32
C ARG A 92 -12.87 -0.78 6.53
N TYR A 93 -12.69 0.23 7.37
CA TYR A 93 -13.44 0.38 8.62
C TYR A 93 -14.96 0.46 8.41
N LYS A 94 -15.42 1.37 7.55
CA LYS A 94 -16.86 1.71 7.38
C LYS A 94 -17.74 0.54 6.91
N THR A 95 -17.17 -0.40 6.17
CA THR A 95 -17.90 -1.49 5.49
C THR A 95 -17.80 -2.84 6.21
N ASN A 96 -17.06 -2.92 7.31
CA ASN A 96 -16.74 -4.18 8.01
C ASN A 96 -17.10 -4.12 9.49
N LEU A 97 -17.09 -5.27 10.16
CA LEU A 97 -17.49 -5.43 11.56
C LEU A 97 -16.64 -4.62 12.55
N VAL A 98 -15.42 -4.24 12.16
CA VAL A 98 -14.51 -3.49 13.04
C VAL A 98 -15.10 -2.17 13.55
N ARG A 99 -16.03 -1.54 12.80
CA ARG A 99 -16.75 -0.34 13.25
C ARG A 99 -17.66 -0.55 14.47
N GLU A 100 -18.06 -1.79 14.73
CA GLU A 100 -18.91 -2.15 15.87
C GLU A 100 -18.06 -2.44 17.11
N VAL A 101 -16.79 -2.82 16.90
CA VAL A 101 -15.83 -3.17 17.95
C VAL A 101 -14.96 -1.97 18.35
N ARG A 102 -14.59 -1.14 17.40
CA ARG A 102 -13.81 0.08 17.58
C ARG A 102 -14.66 1.26 17.21
N ASN A 103 -14.60 2.30 18.05
CA ASN A 103 -15.34 3.55 17.85
C ASN A 103 -14.51 4.64 17.16
N ASN A 104 -13.19 4.50 17.14
CA ASN A 104 -12.27 5.46 16.53
C ASN A 104 -11.67 4.89 15.23
N GLU A 105 -12.11 5.43 14.10
CA GLU A 105 -11.64 5.06 12.75
C GLU A 105 -10.14 5.39 12.56
N GLU A 106 -9.69 6.53 13.08
CA GLU A 106 -8.30 7.01 12.97
C GLU A 106 -7.34 6.03 13.67
N GLN A 107 -7.61 5.72 14.93
CA GLN A 107 -6.81 4.78 15.73
C GLN A 107 -6.78 3.37 15.13
N TYR A 108 -7.88 2.95 14.47
CA TYR A 108 -7.89 1.67 13.78
C TYR A 108 -6.91 1.64 12.60
N TYR A 109 -6.91 2.67 11.76
CA TYR A 109 -5.97 2.73 10.64
C TYR A 109 -4.53 2.96 11.09
N GLU A 110 -4.28 3.69 12.19
CA GLU A 110 -2.95 3.79 12.80
C GLU A 110 -2.44 2.42 13.25
N LEU A 111 -3.28 1.64 13.96
CA LEU A 111 -2.96 0.28 14.39
C LEU A 111 -2.67 -0.64 13.19
N MET A 112 -3.51 -0.56 12.15
CA MET A 112 -3.35 -1.37 10.94
C MET A 112 -2.06 -1.03 10.18
N LEU A 113 -1.72 0.26 10.08
CA LEU A 113 -0.47 0.69 9.45
C LEU A 113 0.76 0.29 10.27
N GLY A 114 0.68 0.37 11.60
CA GLY A 114 1.73 -0.12 12.49
C GLY A 114 1.99 -1.61 12.27
N TYR A 115 0.92 -2.42 12.32
CA TYR A 115 1.00 -3.85 12.04
C TYR A 115 1.58 -4.14 10.64
N SER A 116 1.07 -3.45 9.61
CA SER A 116 1.54 -3.62 8.22
C SER A 116 3.04 -3.32 8.09
N ARG A 117 3.53 -2.26 8.75
CA ARG A 117 4.95 -1.88 8.72
C ARG A 117 5.83 -2.89 9.45
N ASP A 118 5.41 -3.34 10.62
CA ASP A 118 6.14 -4.34 11.41
C ASP A 118 6.32 -5.67 10.66
N HIS A 119 5.34 -6.00 9.80
CA HIS A 119 5.33 -7.20 8.95
C HIS A 119 5.82 -6.95 7.51
N LEU A 120 6.41 -5.77 7.24
CA LEU A 120 6.98 -5.39 5.94
C LEU A 120 5.98 -5.48 4.77
N MET A 121 4.70 -5.29 5.06
CA MET A 121 3.61 -5.32 4.08
C MET A 121 3.63 -4.09 3.18
N LEU A 122 3.10 -4.25 1.98
CA LEU A 122 2.87 -3.15 1.05
C LEU A 122 1.98 -2.07 1.70
N PHE A 123 2.22 -0.82 1.35
CA PHE A 123 1.29 0.25 1.65
C PHE A 123 -0.11 -0.12 1.10
N PRO A 124 -1.17 -0.02 1.90
CA PRO A 124 -2.53 -0.39 1.50
C PRO A 124 -3.12 0.65 0.54
N TYR A 125 -2.71 0.60 -0.73
CA TYR A 125 -3.11 1.59 -1.74
C TYR A 125 -4.64 1.64 -1.97
N HIS A 126 -5.38 0.55 -1.73
CA HIS A 126 -6.85 0.52 -1.77
C HIS A 126 -7.51 1.34 -0.66
N LEU A 127 -6.73 1.76 0.34
CA LEU A 127 -7.12 2.63 1.44
C LEU A 127 -6.42 4.00 1.37
N SER A 128 -5.81 4.36 0.22
CA SER A 128 -5.12 5.66 0.07
C SER A 128 -6.03 6.85 0.38
N ASP A 129 -7.31 6.75 0.02
CA ASP A 129 -8.32 7.79 0.26
C ASP A 129 -8.53 8.08 1.76
N VAL A 130 -8.48 7.05 2.61
CA VAL A 130 -8.65 7.20 4.06
C VAL A 130 -7.32 7.48 4.77
N ILE A 131 -6.22 6.87 4.32
CA ILE A 131 -4.92 7.01 4.98
C ILE A 131 -4.24 8.34 4.64
N ILE A 132 -4.18 8.70 3.37
CA ILE A 132 -3.50 9.93 2.95
C ILE A 132 -4.31 11.15 3.38
N LYS A 133 -5.65 11.09 3.28
CA LYS A 133 -6.51 12.22 3.67
C LYS A 133 -6.77 12.26 5.19
N GLY A 134 -6.97 11.11 5.83
CA GLY A 134 -7.30 11.01 7.25
C GLY A 134 -6.09 11.04 8.17
N LEU A 135 -5.05 10.25 7.88
CA LEU A 135 -3.83 10.17 8.72
C LEU A 135 -2.68 11.05 8.22
N ARG A 136 -2.79 11.62 7.01
CA ARG A 136 -1.71 12.39 6.38
C ARG A 136 -0.41 11.59 6.22
N ILE A 137 -0.54 10.28 6.01
CA ILE A 137 0.58 9.39 5.74
C ILE A 137 0.61 9.08 4.25
N THR A 138 1.61 9.59 3.56
CA THR A 138 1.89 9.27 2.16
C THR A 138 2.62 7.92 2.05
N PRO A 139 2.54 7.22 0.90
CA PRO A 139 3.35 6.03 0.65
C PRO A 139 4.85 6.29 0.89
N PHE A 140 5.35 7.45 0.47
CA PHE A 140 6.74 7.84 0.70
C PHE A 140 7.11 7.85 2.19
N GLN A 141 6.29 8.47 3.04
CA GLN A 141 6.53 8.48 4.49
C GLN A 141 6.47 7.07 5.09
N TYR A 142 5.49 6.27 4.68
CA TYR A 142 5.34 4.88 5.13
C TYR A 142 6.61 4.05 4.85
N TYR A 143 7.12 4.06 3.62
CA TYR A 143 8.33 3.31 3.27
C TYR A 143 9.60 3.93 3.86
N SER A 144 9.66 5.26 4.03
CA SER A 144 10.80 5.92 4.69
C SER A 144 10.90 5.49 6.15
N ASP A 145 9.78 5.43 6.87
CA ASP A 145 9.74 4.92 8.24
C ASP A 145 10.03 3.40 8.30
N MET A 146 9.55 2.60 7.34
CA MET A 146 9.90 1.18 7.24
C MET A 146 11.42 0.97 7.05
N MET A 147 12.06 1.77 6.20
CA MET A 147 13.51 1.74 6.01
C MET A 147 14.26 2.16 7.27
N LEU A 148 13.77 3.19 7.95
CA LEU A 148 14.32 3.62 9.23
C LEU A 148 14.28 2.47 10.25
N ASP A 149 13.15 1.78 10.37
CA ASP A 149 12.97 0.66 11.29
C ASP A 149 13.91 -0.50 10.95
N LEU A 150 14.02 -0.89 9.67
CA LEU A 150 14.95 -1.92 9.22
C LEU A 150 16.41 -1.60 9.58
N MET A 151 16.83 -0.35 9.33
CA MET A 151 18.21 0.09 9.60
C MET A 151 18.52 0.20 11.09
N VAL A 152 17.56 0.66 11.90
CA VAL A 152 17.68 0.75 13.35
C VAL A 152 17.74 -0.65 13.97
N GLN A 153 16.94 -1.58 13.45
CA GLN A 153 16.91 -2.99 13.86
C GLN A 153 18.03 -3.84 13.25
N GLU A 154 18.88 -3.27 12.38
CA GLU A 154 19.97 -3.97 11.68
C GLU A 154 19.51 -5.19 10.84
N LYS A 155 18.26 -5.15 10.35
CA LYS A 155 17.72 -6.21 9.49
C LYS A 155 18.31 -6.12 8.07
N SER A 156 18.45 -7.26 7.41
CA SER A 156 18.86 -7.31 6.01
C SER A 156 17.76 -6.78 5.10
N TYR A 157 18.14 -6.07 4.03
CA TYR A 157 17.23 -5.66 2.96
C TYR A 157 16.49 -6.86 2.35
N ASP A 158 17.13 -8.04 2.34
CA ASP A 158 16.59 -9.28 1.78
C ASP A 158 15.38 -9.84 2.56
N THR A 159 15.01 -9.22 3.69
CA THR A 159 13.78 -9.53 4.42
C THR A 159 12.52 -8.92 3.80
N LEU A 160 12.68 -7.94 2.90
CA LEU A 160 11.56 -7.27 2.25
C LEU A 160 10.89 -8.18 1.22
N PRO A 161 9.55 -8.28 1.24
CA PRO A 161 8.81 -8.87 0.12
C PRO A 161 9.10 -8.12 -1.20
N ASN A 162 9.07 -8.83 -2.32
CA ASN A 162 9.46 -8.29 -3.63
C ASN A 162 8.76 -6.97 -3.98
N PHE A 163 7.47 -6.86 -3.70
CA PHE A 163 6.67 -5.68 -4.03
C PHE A 163 6.92 -4.50 -3.09
N THR A 164 7.13 -4.79 -1.82
CA THR A 164 7.61 -3.82 -0.83
C THR A 164 8.99 -3.28 -1.25
N ALA A 165 9.91 -4.15 -1.67
CA ALA A 165 11.22 -3.76 -2.17
C ALA A 165 11.14 -2.92 -3.46
N ALA A 166 10.24 -3.28 -4.39
CA ALA A 166 10.01 -2.52 -5.62
C ALA A 166 9.51 -1.09 -5.31
N ASP A 167 8.63 -0.94 -4.32
CA ASP A 167 8.12 0.36 -3.90
C ASP A 167 9.16 1.20 -3.16
N CYS A 168 10.00 0.56 -2.33
CA CYS A 168 11.15 1.23 -1.72
C CYS A 168 12.11 1.77 -2.78
N LEU A 169 12.41 0.97 -3.80
CA LEU A 169 13.22 1.42 -4.93
C LEU A 169 12.53 2.53 -5.71
N ARG A 170 11.19 2.47 -5.87
CA ARG A 170 10.47 3.53 -6.56
C ARG A 170 10.52 4.85 -5.85
N LEU A 171 10.04 4.84 -4.62
CA LEU A 171 9.66 6.04 -3.92
C LEU A 171 10.88 6.68 -3.27
N LEU A 172 11.81 5.84 -2.78
CA LEU A 172 13.01 6.28 -2.06
C LEU A 172 14.28 6.16 -2.90
N GLY A 173 14.29 5.34 -3.96
CA GLY A 173 15.52 4.98 -4.70
C GLY A 173 16.46 4.10 -3.91
N ILE A 174 15.96 3.45 -2.87
CA ILE A 174 16.76 2.56 -2.05
C ILE A 174 16.53 1.14 -2.56
N GLY A 175 17.44 0.68 -3.42
CA GLY A 175 17.59 -0.74 -3.72
C GLY A 175 18.59 -1.40 -2.77
N ARG A 176 18.78 -2.71 -2.91
CA ARG A 176 19.67 -3.54 -2.07
C ARG A 176 21.07 -2.95 -1.85
N ASN A 177 21.76 -2.58 -2.94
CA ASN A 177 23.12 -2.03 -2.84
C ASN A 177 23.15 -0.65 -2.17
N ARG A 178 22.15 0.19 -2.47
CA ARG A 178 22.02 1.52 -1.84
C ARG A 178 21.78 1.37 -0.34
N TYR A 179 20.94 0.41 0.07
CA TYR A 179 20.71 0.09 1.48
C TYR A 179 21.99 -0.36 2.19
N ILE A 180 22.78 -1.25 1.59
CA ILE A 180 24.06 -1.71 2.18
C ILE A 180 25.00 -0.52 2.42
N ASN A 181 25.10 0.41 1.45
CA ASN A 181 25.91 1.61 1.61
C ASN A 181 25.39 2.50 2.75
N LEU A 182 24.08 2.76 2.80
CA LEU A 182 23.45 3.51 3.89
C LEU A 182 23.68 2.86 5.27
N MET A 183 23.65 1.53 5.34
CA MET A 183 23.95 0.79 6.57
C MET A 183 25.40 0.97 7.00
N ASN A 184 26.34 0.92 6.06
CA ASN A 184 27.75 1.18 6.36
C ASN A 184 27.98 2.62 6.83
N ASP A 185 27.36 3.60 6.16
CA ASP A 185 27.40 5.01 6.57
C ASP A 185 26.83 5.18 7.98
N SER A 186 25.72 4.49 8.29
CA SER A 186 25.07 4.58 9.60
C SER A 186 25.91 4.04 10.76
N ARG A 187 26.82 3.09 10.52
CA ARG A 187 27.72 2.51 11.55
C ARG A 187 28.75 3.52 12.05
N SER A 188 29.08 4.51 11.22
CA SER A 188 30.00 5.60 11.59
C SER A 188 29.35 6.63 12.53
N LEU A 189 28.02 6.59 12.67
CA LEU A 189 27.25 7.55 13.47
C LEU A 189 27.21 7.14 14.94
N LYS A 190 27.22 8.12 15.84
CA LYS A 190 27.19 7.90 17.29
C LYS A 190 25.92 7.12 17.68
N LYS A 191 26.06 6.11 18.55
CA LYS A 191 24.94 5.27 19.03
C LYS A 191 23.85 6.04 19.78
N GLN A 192 24.22 7.15 20.42
CA GLN A 192 23.26 8.06 21.05
C GLN A 192 22.46 8.78 19.96
N ASN A 193 21.15 8.55 19.89
CA ASN A 193 20.22 9.05 18.86
C ASN A 193 20.35 8.41 17.47
N ARG A 194 20.62 7.11 17.40
CA ARG A 194 20.69 6.33 16.15
C ARG A 194 19.50 6.59 15.21
N GLN A 195 18.27 6.62 15.72
CA GLN A 195 17.08 6.85 14.90
C GLN A 195 17.13 8.21 14.18
N LYS A 196 17.50 9.29 14.88
CA LYS A 196 17.64 10.62 14.28
C LYS A 196 18.78 10.67 13.25
N ALA A 197 19.89 9.98 13.56
CA ALA A 197 21.05 9.90 12.68
C ALA A 197 20.72 9.16 11.37
N VAL A 198 20.07 8.00 11.46
CA VAL A 198 19.61 7.23 10.30
C VAL A 198 18.57 8.00 9.50
N ARG A 199 17.60 8.64 10.16
CA ARG A 199 16.57 9.44 9.47
C ARG A 199 17.19 10.56 8.61
N SER A 200 18.33 11.10 9.01
CA SER A 200 19.05 12.12 8.23
C SER A 200 19.78 11.56 7.00
N LEU A 201 20.09 10.26 6.96
CA LEU A 201 20.65 9.58 5.80
C LEU A 201 19.60 9.23 4.74
N LEU A 202 18.35 9.06 5.17
CA LEU A 202 17.25 8.70 4.29
C LEU A 202 16.80 9.89 3.44
N PRO A 203 16.24 9.64 2.24
CA PRO A 203 15.60 10.68 1.43
C PRO A 203 14.52 11.42 2.22
N GLN A 204 14.48 12.75 2.09
CA GLN A 204 13.47 13.59 2.74
C GLN A 204 12.27 13.88 1.82
N VAL A 205 12.43 13.62 0.53
CA VAL A 205 11.39 13.80 -0.50
C VAL A 205 11.39 12.60 -1.44
N PRO A 206 10.25 12.27 -2.07
CA PRO A 206 10.18 11.22 -3.07
C PRO A 206 11.14 11.48 -4.22
N ILE A 207 11.62 10.39 -4.84
CA ILE A 207 12.31 10.48 -6.13
C ILE A 207 11.34 11.00 -7.19
N LYS A 208 11.87 11.75 -8.17
CA LYS A 208 11.12 12.15 -9.36
C LYS A 208 10.58 10.88 -10.04
N VAL A 209 9.28 10.66 -9.90
CA VAL A 209 8.56 9.60 -10.59
C VAL A 209 8.22 10.11 -11.96
N ASP A 210 8.22 9.25 -12.95
CA ASP A 210 7.62 9.62 -14.21
C ASP A 210 6.11 9.58 -14.08
N ILE A 211 5.54 10.77 -13.90
CA ILE A 211 4.12 10.96 -13.77
C ILE A 211 3.55 11.03 -15.17
N GLN A 212 2.48 10.29 -15.34
CA GLN A 212 1.98 10.00 -16.66
C GLN A 212 0.61 10.64 -16.88
N PRO A 213 0.31 11.09 -18.11
CA PRO A 213 -0.82 11.98 -18.39
C PRO A 213 -2.19 11.40 -18.00
N TRP A 214 -2.41 10.10 -18.19
CA TRP A 214 -3.69 9.46 -17.86
C TRP A 214 -3.87 9.06 -16.38
N TRP A 215 -2.92 9.40 -15.50
CA TRP A 215 -3.13 9.17 -14.06
C TRP A 215 -4.16 10.15 -13.51
N ILE A 216 -4.90 9.72 -12.51
CA ILE A 216 -5.89 10.56 -11.84
C ILE A 216 -5.23 11.22 -10.64
N VAL A 217 -5.12 12.55 -10.64
CA VAL A 217 -4.67 13.30 -9.48
C VAL A 217 -5.78 13.39 -8.44
N GLN A 218 -5.41 13.16 -7.18
CA GLN A 218 -6.25 13.35 -6.01
C GLN A 218 -5.54 14.26 -5.00
N ASN A 219 -6.33 15.01 -4.24
CA ASN A 219 -5.80 15.77 -3.12
C ASN A 219 -5.42 14.85 -1.96
N GLY A 220 -4.23 15.08 -1.40
CA GLY A 220 -3.87 14.53 -0.11
C GLY A 220 -4.56 15.28 1.04
N SER A 221 -4.01 15.13 2.24
CA SER A 221 -4.39 15.99 3.37
C SER A 221 -3.74 17.36 3.18
N VAL A 222 -4.54 18.37 2.84
CA VAL A 222 -4.08 19.76 2.64
C VAL A 222 -4.60 20.63 3.79
N LEU A 223 -3.70 21.26 4.53
CA LEU A 223 -4.01 22.19 5.62
C LEU A 223 -3.74 23.64 5.18
N VAL A 224 -4.35 24.60 5.88
CA VAL A 224 -4.21 26.05 5.57
C VAL A 224 -2.74 26.49 5.51
N ASN A 225 -1.89 25.95 6.39
CA ASN A 225 -0.48 26.28 6.42
C ASN A 225 0.29 25.73 5.22
N ASP A 226 -0.15 24.61 4.63
CA ASP A 226 0.50 24.02 3.46
C ASP A 226 0.30 24.89 2.21
N VAL A 227 -0.85 25.56 2.13
CA VAL A 227 -1.24 26.36 0.95
C VAL A 227 -0.68 27.77 1.02
N ARG A 228 -0.38 28.31 2.21
CA ARG A 228 0.02 29.71 2.41
C ARG A 228 1.10 30.17 1.44
N ASP A 229 2.19 29.41 1.37
CA ASP A 229 3.41 29.78 0.63
C ASP A 229 3.52 29.07 -0.74
N LEU A 230 2.43 28.47 -1.24
CA LEU A 230 2.44 27.85 -2.56
C LEU A 230 2.38 28.91 -3.69
N PRO A 231 3.06 28.66 -4.83
CA PRO A 231 2.85 29.39 -6.07
C PRO A 231 1.39 29.39 -6.49
N LYS A 232 1.00 30.41 -7.28
CA LYS A 232 -0.38 30.57 -7.73
C LYS A 232 -0.85 29.36 -8.55
N GLU A 233 0.04 28.83 -9.39
CA GLU A 233 -0.20 27.70 -10.28
C GLU A 233 -0.46 26.42 -9.47
N GLU A 234 0.35 26.16 -8.43
CA GLU A 234 0.16 25.02 -7.51
C GLU A 234 -1.18 25.13 -6.74
N LYS A 235 -1.53 26.34 -6.28
CA LYS A 235 -2.82 26.61 -5.62
C LYS A 235 -4.00 26.32 -6.52
N MET A 236 -3.94 26.79 -7.77
CA MET A 236 -5.03 26.59 -8.75
C MET A 236 -5.32 25.11 -9.01
N VAL A 237 -4.29 24.25 -9.04
CA VAL A 237 -4.50 22.79 -9.17
C VAL A 237 -5.19 22.22 -7.93
N ILE A 238 -4.74 22.59 -6.73
CA ILE A 238 -5.35 22.12 -5.48
C ILE A 238 -6.82 22.54 -5.41
N ASP A 239 -7.12 23.82 -5.66
CA ASP A 239 -8.48 24.37 -5.63
C ASP A 239 -9.37 23.67 -6.67
N TYR A 240 -8.87 23.50 -7.90
CA TYR A 240 -9.60 22.80 -8.96
C TYR A 240 -9.98 21.37 -8.56
N VAL A 241 -9.05 20.60 -7.99
CA VAL A 241 -9.32 19.20 -7.60
C VAL A 241 -10.23 19.12 -6.36
N ILE A 242 -10.24 20.14 -5.48
CA ILE A 242 -11.23 20.25 -4.40
C ILE A 242 -12.63 20.47 -4.98
N ASP A 243 -12.76 21.43 -5.90
CA ASP A 243 -14.06 21.87 -6.41
C ASP A 243 -14.66 20.90 -7.43
N SER A 244 -13.81 20.38 -8.33
CA SER A 244 -14.23 19.54 -9.46
C SER A 244 -14.02 18.04 -9.22
N GLY A 245 -13.23 17.68 -8.21
CA GLY A 245 -12.88 16.30 -7.88
C GLY A 245 -11.70 15.72 -8.68
N PRO A 246 -11.42 14.41 -8.50
CA PRO A 246 -10.30 13.72 -9.12
C PRO A 246 -10.29 13.86 -10.66
N THR A 247 -9.15 14.22 -11.22
CA THR A 247 -9.02 14.59 -12.64
C THR A 247 -7.74 14.03 -13.25
N GLU A 248 -7.67 13.84 -14.57
CA GLU A 248 -6.45 13.40 -15.26
C GLU A 248 -5.30 14.42 -15.17
N VAL A 249 -4.07 13.92 -15.01
CA VAL A 249 -2.84 14.73 -14.98
C VAL A 249 -2.64 15.52 -16.28
N ALA A 250 -3.10 15.00 -17.42
CA ALA A 250 -3.01 15.66 -18.73
C ALA A 250 -3.61 17.07 -18.78
N ASN A 251 -4.50 17.41 -17.83
CA ASN A 251 -5.14 18.73 -17.76
C ASN A 251 -4.29 19.79 -17.05
N PHE A 252 -3.12 19.42 -16.53
CA PHE A 252 -2.27 20.31 -15.73
C PHE A 252 -0.83 20.34 -16.27
N ASP A 253 -0.11 21.40 -15.89
CA ASP A 253 1.32 21.49 -16.12
C ASP A 253 2.07 20.40 -15.33
N MET A 254 2.93 19.65 -16.01
CA MET A 254 3.63 18.50 -15.44
C MET A 254 4.59 18.90 -14.31
N ASP A 255 5.26 20.05 -14.42
CA ASP A 255 6.20 20.51 -13.40
C ASP A 255 5.45 20.94 -12.13
N VAL A 256 4.27 21.57 -12.29
CA VAL A 256 3.37 21.88 -11.17
C VAL A 256 2.92 20.60 -10.45
N ILE A 257 2.49 19.58 -11.20
CA ILE A 257 2.08 18.28 -10.64
C ILE A 257 3.25 17.58 -9.94
N GLN A 258 4.44 17.58 -10.52
CA GLN A 258 5.64 17.00 -9.90
C GLN A 258 5.99 17.68 -8.58
N ASN A 259 5.90 19.02 -8.53
CA ASN A 259 6.18 19.78 -7.31
C ASN A 259 5.15 19.50 -6.21
N LEU A 260 3.85 19.48 -6.55
CA LEU A 260 2.78 19.14 -5.62
C LEU A 260 2.95 17.71 -5.05
N TYR A 261 3.29 16.74 -5.91
CA TYR A 261 3.56 15.37 -5.49
C TYR A 261 4.78 15.29 -4.55
N LYS A 262 5.87 15.99 -4.89
CA LYS A 262 7.08 16.06 -4.08
C LYS A 262 6.82 16.64 -2.68
N ARG A 263 5.89 17.60 -2.57
CA ARG A 263 5.43 18.17 -1.29
C ARG A 263 4.47 17.26 -0.52
N GLY A 264 3.98 16.18 -1.13
CA GLY A 264 3.00 15.27 -0.53
C GLY A 264 1.57 15.83 -0.46
N LEU A 265 1.26 16.86 -1.25
CA LEU A 265 -0.05 17.52 -1.24
C LEU A 265 -1.06 16.84 -2.16
N ILE A 266 -0.58 16.04 -3.10
CA ILE A 266 -1.40 15.22 -4.00
C ILE A 266 -0.88 13.78 -4.02
N TYR A 267 -1.74 12.87 -4.44
CA TYR A 267 -1.38 11.50 -4.78
C TYR A 267 -2.10 11.11 -6.08
N PHE A 268 -1.75 9.94 -6.61
CA PHE A 268 -2.29 9.46 -7.88
C PHE A 268 -3.03 8.15 -7.70
N ASP A 269 -4.16 8.05 -8.38
CA ASP A 269 -4.80 6.78 -8.68
C ASP A 269 -4.50 6.38 -10.12
N VAL A 270 -4.24 5.08 -10.30
CA VAL A 270 -4.12 4.48 -11.62
C VAL A 270 -5.48 3.89 -11.96
N PRO A 271 -6.22 4.44 -12.94
CA PRO A 271 -7.50 3.88 -13.31
C PRO A 271 -7.29 2.49 -13.89
N VAL A 272 -7.98 1.49 -13.33
CA VAL A 272 -7.97 0.11 -13.80
C VAL A 272 -9.39 -0.28 -14.18
N SER A 273 -9.58 -0.68 -15.43
CA SER A 273 -10.83 -1.19 -15.98
C SER A 273 -10.91 -2.70 -15.84
N LYS A 274 -12.14 -3.25 -15.80
CA LYS A 274 -12.38 -4.70 -15.79
C LYS A 274 -11.85 -5.42 -17.04
N LYS A 275 -11.56 -4.68 -18.12
CA LYS A 275 -11.01 -5.23 -19.36
C LYS A 275 -9.48 -5.19 -19.40
N ASP A 276 -8.84 -4.53 -18.44
CA ASP A 276 -7.40 -4.39 -18.42
C ASP A 276 -6.75 -5.73 -18.05
N ARG A 277 -5.69 -6.08 -18.77
CA ARG A 277 -4.90 -7.28 -18.51
C ARG A 277 -3.58 -6.85 -17.90
N ILE A 278 -3.30 -7.36 -16.70
CA ILE A 278 -2.04 -7.12 -16.01
C ILE A 278 -1.08 -8.25 -16.42
N TYR A 279 0.00 -7.92 -17.12
CA TYR A 279 1.04 -8.87 -17.50
C TYR A 279 2.23 -8.75 -16.56
N GLN A 280 2.56 -9.84 -15.87
CA GLN A 280 3.79 -9.95 -15.08
C GLN A 280 4.89 -10.50 -15.98
N LEU A 281 5.80 -9.65 -16.43
CA LEU A 281 7.02 -10.10 -17.11
C LEU A 281 8.01 -10.56 -16.03
N TRP A 282 8.20 -11.87 -15.95
CA TRP A 282 9.30 -12.47 -15.20
C TRP A 282 10.60 -12.23 -15.95
N THR A 283 11.20 -11.06 -15.79
CA THR A 283 12.61 -10.92 -16.17
C THR A 283 13.42 -11.56 -15.07
N ILE A 284 13.82 -12.82 -15.30
CA ILE A 284 14.86 -13.49 -14.51
C ILE A 284 16.12 -12.62 -14.64
N LEU A 285 16.48 -11.93 -13.55
CA LEU A 285 17.80 -11.31 -13.36
C LEU A 285 18.60 -12.19 -12.42
#